data_AF-A0A1H8GSG3-F1
#
_entry.id   AF-A0A1H8GSG3-F1
#
_cell.length_a   1.000
_cell.length_b   1.000
_cell.length_c   1.000
_cell.angle_alpha   90.00
_cell.angle_beta   90.00
_cell.angle_gamma   90.00
#
_symmetry.space_group_name_H-M   'P 1'
#
loop_
_entity.id
_entity.type
_entity.pdbx_description
1 polymer ?
#
loop_
_entity_poly.entity_id
_entity_poly.type
_entity_poly.pdbx_seq_one_letter_code
_entity_poly.pdbx_strand_id
1 'polypeptide(L)' 'MVQTIYQMINKKTNARTECTKKYIQKWTKLGFEIESTRFGKLLDEEV' A
#
# COMPACT_ATOMS: atom_id res chain seq x y z
N MET A 1 -4.45 8.26 -16.37
CA MET A 1 -5.22 8.31 -15.11
C MET A 1 -4.25 8.20 -13.95
N VAL A 2 -4.25 9.16 -13.03
CA VAL A 2 -3.44 9.11 -11.79
C VAL A 2 -4.16 8.19 -10.80
N GLN A 3 -3.45 7.23 -10.20
CA GLN A 3 -4.03 6.37 -9.17
C GLN A 3 -3.45 6.75 -7.80
N THR A 4 -4.28 6.66 -6.76
CA THR A 4 -3.83 6.87 -5.37
C THR A 4 -3.22 5.56 -4.87
N ILE A 5 -1.93 5.63 -4.53
CA ILE A 5 -1.16 4.53 -3.94
C ILE A 5 -1.08 4.77 -2.44
N TYR A 6 -1.38 3.74 -1.67
CA TYR A 6 -1.33 3.71 -0.22
C TYR A 6 -0.14 2.87 0.19
N GLN A 7 0.82 3.49 0.85
CA GLN A 7 1.91 2.80 1.52
C GLN A 7 1.39 2.27 2.86
N MET A 8 1.51 0.97 3.05
CA MET A 8 1.05 0.22 4.20
C MET A 8 2.28 -0.30 4.96
N ILE A 9 2.30 -0.16 6.29
CA ILE A 9 3.36 -0.67 7.16
C ILE A 9 2.81 -1.63 8.20
N ASN A 10 3.50 -2.73 8.45
CA ASN A 10 3.25 -3.59 9.60
C ASN A 10 4.26 -3.27 10.71
N LYS A 11 3.80 -2.60 11.77
CA LYS A 11 4.68 -2.20 12.89
C LYS A 11 5.27 -3.38 13.68
N LYS A 12 4.68 -4.58 13.59
CA LYS A 12 5.20 -5.77 14.27
C LYS A 12 6.43 -6.34 13.56
N THR A 13 6.47 -6.25 12.23
CA THR A 13 7.53 -6.85 11.41
C THR A 13 8.38 -5.82 10.68
N ASN A 14 8.06 -4.53 10.79
CA ASN A 14 8.61 -3.44 9.97
C ASN A 14 8.48 -3.67 8.44
N ALA A 15 7.58 -4.56 8.01
CA ALA A 15 7.33 -4.79 6.59
C ALA A 15 6.54 -3.60 6.00
N ARG A 16 6.97 -3.11 4.84
CA ARG A 16 6.29 -2.05 4.07
C ARG A 16 5.80 -2.62 2.74
N THR A 17 4.64 -2.19 2.29
CA THR A 17 4.06 -2.58 1.01
C THR A 17 3.23 -1.44 0.45
N GLU A 18 2.93 -1.49 -0.84
CA GLU A 18 2.15 -0.47 -1.53
C GLU A 18 0.92 -1.11 -2.14
N CYS A 19 -0.21 -0.41 -2.05
CA CYS A 19 -1.45 -0.95 -2.54
C CYS A 19 -2.38 0.16 -3.03
N THR A 20 -3.30 -0.17 -3.93
CA THR A 20 -4.39 0.75 -4.29
C THR A 20 -5.54 0.66 -3.30
N LYS A 21 -6.46 1.63 -3.35
CA LYS A 21 -7.62 1.74 -2.44
C LYS A 21 -8.39 0.43 -2.23
N LYS A 22 -8.49 -0.40 -3.27
CA LYS A 22 -9.20 -1.69 -3.25
C LYS A 22 -8.58 -2.70 -2.27
N TYR A 23 -7.27 -2.62 -2.02
CA TYR A 23 -6.52 -3.61 -1.23
C TYR A 23 -6.26 -3.17 0.21
N ILE A 24 -6.56 -1.92 0.57
CA ILE A 24 -6.35 -1.40 1.94
C ILE A 24 -7.01 -2.31 2.98
N GLN A 25 -8.30 -2.65 2.81
CA GLN A 25 -9.01 -3.50 3.76
C GLN A 25 -8.36 -4.88 3.93
N LYS A 26 -7.78 -5.46 2.87
CA LYS A 26 -7.08 -6.75 2.93
C LYS A 26 -5.81 -6.62 3.77
N TRP A 27 -5.01 -5.59 3.51
CA TRP A 27 -3.78 -5.33 4.25
C TRP A 27 -4.04 -4.96 5.72
N THR A 28 -5.10 -4.20 6.01
CA THR A 28 -5.51 -3.90 7.38
C THR A 28 -5.89 -5.15 8.17
N LYS A 29 -6.59 -6.12 7.54
CA LYS A 29 -6.87 -7.42 8.16
C LYS A 29 -5.62 -8.25 8.44
N LEU A 30 -4.55 -8.06 7.65
CA LEU A 30 -3.24 -8.68 7.85
C LEU A 30 -2.37 -7.94 8.87
N GLY A 31 -2.89 -6.90 9.54
CA GLY A 31 -2.18 -6.13 10.56
C GLY A 31 -1.28 -5.03 10.01
N PHE A 32 -1.47 -4.63 8.75
CA PHE A 32 -0.80 -3.45 8.19
C PHE A 32 -1.65 -2.19 8.40
N GLU A 33 -0.99 -1.08 8.70
CA GLU A 33 -1.58 0.25 8.87
C GLU A 33 -1.17 1.14 7.71
N ILE A 34 -1.98 2.15 7.38
CA ILE A 34 -1.61 3.14 6.35
C ILE A 34 -0.49 4.02 6.92
N GLU A 35 0.67 4.01 6.28
CA GLU A 35 1.81 4.86 6.62
C GLU A 35 1.71 6.21 5.89
N SER A 36 1.43 6.18 4.59
CA SER A 36 1.39 7.38 3.73
C SER A 36 0.60 7.13 2.45
N THR A 37 0.13 8.20 1.81
CA THR A 37 -0.56 8.13 0.52
C THR A 37 0.17 8.98 -0.50
N ARG A 38 0.47 8.41 -1.66
CA ARG A 38 1.12 9.12 -2.77
C ARG A 38 0.28 9.04 -4.04
N PHE A 39 0.28 10.12 -4.79
CA PHE A 39 -0.29 10.15 -6.14
C PHE A 39 0.79 9.67 -7.10
N GLY A 40 0.56 8.55 -7.76
CA GLY A 40 1.54 7.95 -8.65
C GLY A 40 0.89 7.19 -9.79
N LYS A 41 1.67 6.94 -10.83
CA LYS A 41 1.46 5.76 -11.67
C LYS A 41 2.13 4.62 -10.91
N LEU A 42 1.40 3.55 -10.60
CA LEU A 42 2.07 2.25 -10.47
C LEU A 42 2.69 2.01 -11.84
N LEU A 43 4.01 2.16 -11.93
CA LEU A 43 4.75 1.50 -13.00
C LEU A 43 4.55 0.02 -12.70
N ASP A 44 3.77 -0.63 -13.54
CA ASP A 44 3.67 -2.08 -13.64
C ASP A 44 5.05 -2.57 -14.14
N GLU A 45 6.08 -2.41 -13.31
CA GLU A 45 7.31 -3.18 -13.46
C GLU A 45 7.09 -4.41 -12.59
N GLU A 46 6.66 -5.48 -13.26
CA GLU A 46 6.81 -6.85 -12.77
C GLU A 46 8.26 -7.03 -12.29
N VAL A 47 8.47 -7.11 -10.98
CA VAL A 47 9.73 -7.56 -10.34
C VAL A 47 9.44 -8.81 -9.54
#